data_AF-A0A5A7V3F2-F1
#
_entry.id   AF-A0A5A7V3F2-F1
#
_cell.length_a   1.000
_cell.length_b   1.000
_cell.length_c   1.000
_cell.angle_alpha   90.00
_cell.angle_beta   90.00
_cell.angle_gamma   90.00
#
_symmetry.space_group_name_H-M   'P 1'
#
loop_
_entity.id
_entity.type
_entity.pdbx_description
1 polymer ?
#
loop_
_entity_poly.entity_id
_entity_poly.type
_entity_poly.pdbx_seq_one_letter_code
_entity_poly.pdbx_strand_id
1 'polypeptide(L)'
;MTVTEYEKWFTELAKYALAFVVNEADKCKRFEEGLRTEIRALITISMDWSDFSKLVEVVMSVEKCMVEDKKNNFFKKDPCSQSFSSIRSGEDVMRSGVKR
;
A
#
# COMPACT_ATOMS: atom_id res chain seq x y z
N MET A 1 18.06 15.67 -4.11
CA MET A 1 16.72 16.05 -3.70
C MET A 1 16.11 14.85 -3.01
N THR A 2 15.99 14.94 -1.69
CA THR A 2 15.27 13.97 -0.89
C THR A 2 13.76 14.17 -1.03
N VAL A 3 12.96 13.18 -0.65
CA VAL A 3 11.49 13.29 -0.66
C VAL A 3 11.02 14.46 0.22
N THR A 4 11.70 14.71 1.33
CA THR A 4 11.38 15.82 2.25
C THR A 4 11.65 17.20 1.64
N GLU A 5 12.72 17.34 0.85
CA GLU A 5 12.98 18.58 0.11
C GLU A 5 11.93 18.79 -0.98
N TYR A 6 11.56 17.71 -1.69
CA TYR A 6 10.56 17.74 -2.73
C TYR A 6 9.16 18.10 -2.20
N GLU A 7 8.75 17.51 -1.07
CA GLU A 7 7.48 17.81 -0.39
C GLU A 7 7.36 19.31 -0.06
N LYS A 8 8.43 19.91 0.49
CA LYS A 8 8.45 21.34 0.79
C LYS A 8 8.29 22.20 -0.45
N TRP A 9 9.06 21.91 -1.49
CA TRP A 9 8.95 22.61 -2.78
C TRP A 9 7.56 22.48 -3.39
N PHE A 10 7.00 21.27 -3.36
CA PHE A 10 5.68 21.00 -3.88
C PHE A 10 4.61 21.79 -3.12
N THR A 11 4.69 21.83 -1.79
CA THR A 11 3.76 22.59 -0.94
C THR A 11 3.89 24.08 -1.15
N GLU A 12 5.10 24.58 -1.40
CA GLU A 12 5.33 25.99 -1.69
C GLU A 12 4.76 26.39 -3.06
N LEU A 13 4.95 25.56 -4.08
CA LEU A 13 4.35 25.76 -5.40
C LEU A 13 2.82 25.63 -5.38
N ALA A 14 2.29 24.73 -4.55
CA ALA A 14 0.85 24.55 -4.39
C ALA A 14 0.12 25.83 -3.92
N LYS A 15 0.81 26.74 -3.19
CA LYS A 15 0.25 28.04 -2.79
C LYS A 15 -0.05 28.95 -3.97
N TYR A 16 0.76 28.86 -5.03
CA TYR A 16 0.61 29.67 -6.23
C TYR A 16 -0.34 29.01 -7.23
N ALA A 17 -0.51 27.70 -7.14
CA ALA A 17 -1.35 26.90 -8.02
C ALA A 17 -2.50 26.25 -7.25
N LEU A 18 -3.19 26.99 -6.36
CA LEU A 18 -4.33 26.46 -5.58
C LEU A 18 -5.41 25.83 -6.48
N ALA A 19 -5.60 26.36 -7.70
CA ALA A 19 -6.50 25.81 -8.71
C ALA A 19 -6.07 24.43 -9.27
N PHE A 20 -4.81 24.03 -9.12
CA PHE A 20 -4.30 22.70 -9.50
C PHE A 20 -4.41 21.67 -8.37
N VAL A 21 -4.72 22.11 -7.15
CA VAL A 21 -4.75 21.30 -5.93
C VAL A 21 -6.15 21.31 -5.31
N VAL A 22 -7.17 21.48 -6.14
CA VAL A 22 -8.59 21.59 -5.70
C VAL A 22 -9.06 20.29 -5.06
N ASN A 23 -8.54 19.15 -5.53
CA ASN A 23 -8.88 17.84 -5.03
C ASN A 23 -7.63 17.13 -4.47
N GLU A 24 -7.76 16.50 -3.32
CA GLU A 24 -6.68 15.79 -2.63
C GLU A 24 -6.13 14.64 -3.50
N ALA A 25 -7.00 13.95 -4.24
CA ALA A 25 -6.61 12.88 -5.16
C ALA A 25 -5.78 13.41 -6.35
N ASP A 26 -6.16 14.55 -6.91
CA ASP A 26 -5.40 15.18 -8.00
C ASP A 26 -4.03 15.66 -7.50
N LYS A 27 -3.96 16.17 -6.26
CA LYS A 27 -2.70 16.50 -5.59
C LYS A 27 -1.79 15.28 -5.49
N CYS A 28 -2.32 14.15 -5.03
CA CYS A 28 -1.58 12.90 -4.90
C CYS A 28 -1.04 12.44 -6.26
N LYS A 29 -1.88 12.47 -7.30
CA LYS A 29 -1.49 12.08 -8.65
C LYS A 29 -0.36 12.95 -9.21
N ARG A 30 -0.45 14.28 -9.03
CA ARG A 30 0.60 15.20 -9.46
C ARG A 30 1.90 15.02 -8.69
N PHE A 31 1.81 14.72 -7.40
CA PHE A 31 2.98 14.40 -6.59
C PHE A 31 3.65 13.12 -7.09
N GLU A 32 2.88 12.04 -7.31
CA GLU A 32 3.37 10.77 -7.84
C GLU A 32 4.03 10.91 -9.22
N GLU A 33 3.43 11.68 -10.13
CA GLU A 33 3.99 11.98 -11.45
C GLU A 33 5.38 12.63 -11.38
N GLY A 34 5.63 13.45 -10.36
CA GLY A 34 6.90 14.14 -10.14
C GLY A 34 7.95 13.35 -9.35
N LEU A 35 7.62 12.16 -8.85
CA LEU A 35 8.58 11.29 -8.16
C LEU A 35 9.50 10.55 -9.13
N ARG A 36 10.64 10.12 -8.60
CA ARG A 36 11.60 9.28 -9.32
C ARG A 36 10.96 7.94 -9.68
N THR A 37 11.33 7.39 -10.83
CA THR A 37 10.76 6.15 -11.38
C THR A 37 10.84 4.96 -10.44
N GLU A 38 11.94 4.84 -9.69
CA GLU A 38 12.17 3.73 -8.77
C GLU A 38 11.21 3.78 -7.58
N ILE A 39 11.01 4.98 -7.04
CA ILE A 39 10.10 5.23 -5.91
C ILE A 39 8.65 5.12 -6.39
N ARG A 40 8.33 5.70 -7.55
CA ARG A 40 7.00 5.65 -8.15
C ARG A 40 6.52 4.22 -8.38
N ALA A 41 7.37 3.35 -8.93
CA ALA A 41 7.03 1.95 -9.17
C ALA A 41 6.58 1.22 -7.90
N LEU A 42 7.18 1.54 -6.74
CA LEU A 42 6.81 0.94 -5.46
C LEU A 42 5.50 1.51 -4.90
N ILE A 43 5.23 2.78 -5.18
CA ILE A 43 4.04 3.50 -4.71
C ILE A 43 2.80 3.13 -5.54
N THR A 44 2.92 3.03 -6.87
CA THR A 44 1.80 2.72 -7.77
C THR A 44 1.21 1.33 -7.50
N ILE A 45 2.02 0.36 -7.08
CA ILE A 45 1.57 -1.01 -6.79
C ILE A 45 0.68 -1.06 -5.53
N SER A 46 0.78 -0.06 -4.67
CA SER A 46 0.37 -0.21 -3.28
C SER A 46 -1.05 0.19 -2.94
N MET A 47 -1.58 1.21 -3.61
CA MET A 47 -2.81 1.87 -3.20
C MET A 47 -3.21 2.96 -4.20
N ASP A 48 -4.50 3.20 -4.36
CA ASP A 48 -5.01 4.47 -4.85
C ASP A 48 -4.87 5.53 -3.74
N TRP A 49 -4.06 6.56 -3.99
CA TRP A 49 -3.79 7.62 -3.03
C TRP A 49 -4.90 8.68 -3.05
N SER A 50 -5.76 8.63 -2.05
CA SER A 50 -6.75 9.68 -1.78
C SER A 50 -6.28 10.71 -0.75
N ASP A 51 -5.26 10.37 0.05
CA ASP A 51 -4.76 11.20 1.15
C ASP A 51 -3.28 11.56 0.95
N PHE A 52 -2.98 12.85 0.82
CA PHE A 52 -1.62 13.32 0.54
C PHE A 52 -0.63 12.99 1.66
N SER A 53 -1.06 13.13 2.91
CA SER A 53 -0.21 12.87 4.08
C SER A 53 0.26 11.41 4.13
N LYS A 54 -0.65 10.46 3.86
CA LYS A 54 -0.32 9.02 3.81
C LYS A 54 0.62 8.68 2.66
N LEU A 55 0.42 9.32 1.51
CA LEU A 55 1.33 9.18 0.37
C LEU A 55 2.74 9.57 0.77
N VAL A 56 2.93 10.77 1.32
CA VAL A 56 4.24 11.30 1.74
C VAL A 56 4.91 10.39 2.78
N GLU A 57 4.18 9.89 3.77
CA GLU A 57 4.70 8.94 4.78
C GLU A 57 5.28 7.66 4.15
N VAL A 58 4.55 7.09 3.19
CA VAL A 58 4.99 5.88 2.48
C VAL A 58 6.15 6.19 1.55
N VAL A 59 6.14 7.32 0.84
CA VAL A 59 7.23 7.73 -0.05
C VAL A 59 8.53 7.91 0.74
N MET A 60 8.49 8.56 1.90
CA MET A 60 9.65 8.73 2.78
C MET A 60 10.16 7.39 3.30
N SER A 61 9.25 6.49 3.67
CA SER A 61 9.60 5.14 4.14
C SER A 61 10.30 4.34 3.03
N VAL A 62 9.79 4.41 1.79
CA VAL A 62 10.40 3.79 0.62
C VAL A 62 11.79 4.37 0.33
N GLU A 63 11.94 5.69 0.32
CA GLU A 63 13.25 6.33 0.11
C GLU A 63 14.27 5.85 1.16
N LYS A 64 13.87 5.76 2.43
CA LYS A 64 14.72 5.23 3.49
C LYS A 64 15.07 3.76 3.29
N CYS A 65 14.10 2.91 2.93
CA CYS A 65 14.34 1.50 2.63
C CYS A 65 15.28 1.28 1.43
N MET A 66 15.29 2.20 0.46
CA MET A 66 16.23 2.14 -0.67
C MET A 66 17.66 2.50 -0.25
N VAL A 67 17.83 3.34 0.77
CA VAL A 67 19.15 3.74 1.30
C VAL A 67 19.71 2.70 2.29
N GLU A 68 18.86 1.98 3.03
CA GLU A 68 19.27 1.02 4.08
C GLU A 68 19.50 -0.44 3.60
N ASP A 69 19.41 -0.74 2.29
CA ASP A 69 19.57 -2.07 1.67
C ASP A 69 18.49 -3.13 2.02
N LYS A 70 18.23 -4.03 1.06
CA LYS A 70 17.58 -5.37 1.19
C LYS A 70 16.92 -5.64 2.56
N LYS A 71 15.58 -5.68 2.62
CA LYS A 71 14.75 -6.77 3.22
C LYS A 71 13.39 -6.27 3.75
N ASN A 72 12.36 -6.74 3.04
CA ASN A 72 11.05 -7.18 3.56
C ASN A 72 9.99 -6.13 3.96
N ASN A 73 8.85 -6.26 3.29
CA ASN A 73 7.49 -5.93 3.72
C ASN A 73 7.07 -4.45 3.73
N PHE A 74 6.50 -4.02 2.62
CA PHE A 74 5.44 -3.00 2.55
C PHE A 74 4.74 -3.37 1.23
N PHE A 75 3.67 -4.16 1.16
CA PHE A 75 2.35 -3.99 1.75
C PHE A 75 1.76 -5.37 2.12
N LYS A 76 1.54 -5.63 3.41
CA LYS A 76 0.48 -6.56 3.83
C LYS A 76 -0.61 -5.72 4.45
N LYS A 77 -1.67 -5.52 3.67
CA LYS A 77 -2.94 -5.00 4.16
C LYS A 77 -3.90 -6.18 4.22
N ASP A 78 -3.74 -7.02 5.23
CA ASP A 78 -4.82 -7.90 5.68
C ASP A 78 -5.35 -7.29 6.97
N PRO A 79 -6.63 -6.92 7.00
CA PRO A 79 -7.50 -7.67 7.90
C PRO A 79 -8.90 -7.87 7.31
N CYS A 80 -9.26 -9.11 7.02
CA CYS A 80 -10.65 -9.51 7.22
C CYS A 80 -10.74 -11.00 7.53
N SER A 81 -10.75 -11.31 8.83
CA SER A 81 -11.38 -12.52 9.33
C SER A 81 -12.90 -12.34 9.26
N GLN A 82 -13.56 -12.98 8.30
CA GLN A 82 -14.97 -13.35 8.38
C GLN A 82 -15.04 -14.85 8.07
N SER A 83 -14.91 -15.70 9.08
CA SER A 83 -16.00 -16.25 9.89
C SER A 83 -16.57 -17.57 9.32
N PHE A 84 -16.36 -18.61 10.12
CA PHE A 84 -17.23 -19.76 10.37
C PHE A 84 -18.19 -20.24 9.24
N SER A 85 -17.91 -21.42 8.71
CA SER A 85 -18.95 -22.45 8.70
C SER A 85 -18.35 -23.78 9.16
N SER A 86 -18.67 -24.14 10.40
CA SER A 86 -18.58 -25.52 10.88
C SER A 86 -19.56 -26.35 10.06
N ILE A 87 -19.08 -27.23 9.19
CA ILE A 87 -19.87 -28.39 8.79
C ILE A 87 -19.49 -29.54 9.71
N ARG A 88 -20.34 -29.65 10.74
CA ARG A 88 -20.62 -30.84 11.51
C ARG A 88 -20.98 -31.97 10.53
N SER A 89 -20.37 -33.14 10.71
CA SER A 89 -21.06 -34.44 10.80
C SER A 89 -20.02 -35.55 10.89
N GLY A 90 -19.88 -36.12 12.09
CA GLY A 90 -19.30 -37.44 12.24
C GLY A 90 -20.26 -38.48 11.68
N GLU A 91 -19.71 -39.47 10.99
CA GLU A 91 -20.39 -40.73 10.71
C GLU A 91 -19.39 -41.86 11.01
N ASP A 92 -19.48 -42.34 12.24
CA ASP A 92 -18.92 -43.60 12.70
C ASP A 92 -19.67 -44.79 12.08
N VAL A 93 -18.90 -45.84 11.76
CA VAL A 93 -19.27 -47.27 11.70
C VAL A 93 -20.05 -47.78 10.48
N MET A 94 -19.43 -48.68 9.71
CA MET A 94 -19.81 -50.10 9.66
C MET A 94 -18.72 -51.01 9.05
N ARG A 95 -18.14 -51.83 9.94
CA ARG A 95 -17.76 -53.24 9.78
C ARG A 95 -18.10 -53.91 8.43
N SER A 96 -17.10 -54.49 7.77
CA SER A 96 -17.21 -55.84 7.20
C SER A 96 -15.84 -56.50 7.07
N GLY A 97 -15.73 -57.72 7.57
CA GLY A 97 -14.54 -58.55 7.39
C GLY A 97 -14.60 -59.36 6.10
N VAL A 98 -13.53 -60.14 5.93
CA VAL A 98 -13.37 -61.37 5.12
C VAL A 98 -12.39 -61.28 3.94
N LYS A 99 -11.39 -62.19 4.04
CA LYS A 99 -10.55 -62.89 3.05
C LYS A 99 -9.38 -62.15 2.38
N ARG A 100 -8.18 -62.59 2.74
CA ARG A 100 -7.46 -63.59 1.92
C ARG A 100 -6.60 -64.51 2.80
#